data_AF-A0A0G0RI60-F1
#
_entry.id   AF-A0A0G0RI60-F1
#
_cell.length_a   1.000
_cell.length_b   1.000
_cell.length_c   1.000
_cell.angle_alpha   90.00
_cell.angle_beta   90.00
_cell.angle_gamma   90.00
#
_symmetry.space_group_name_H-M   'P 1'
#
loop_
_entity.id
_entity.type
_entity.pdbx_description
1 polymer ?
#
loop_
_entity_poly.entity_id
_entity_poly.type
_entity_poly.pdbx_seq_one_letter_code
_entity_poly.pdbx_strand_id
1 'polypeptide(L)'
;MKRLIILLVIILAAFGAYYLLSDKVLVSYYSAKTDQAKDTVQTYVDKADEYKAKIKEDATNFDYRVELARSYEYMGRIDKAIATYQEVGDDVTDDIAYVYHNNLGKLYEKKGEWQKAIDEYQGQW
;
A
#
# COMPACT_ATOMS: atom_id res chain seq x y z
N MET A 1 27.94 -1.48 25.34
CA MET A 1 27.59 -0.82 24.07
C MET A 1 27.47 -1.78 22.88
N LYS A 2 28.50 -2.55 22.50
CA LYS A 2 28.43 -3.45 21.31
C LYS A 2 27.28 -4.48 21.32
N ARG A 3 26.96 -5.10 22.46
CA ARG A 3 25.84 -6.07 22.59
C ARG A 3 24.46 -5.44 22.40
N LEU A 4 24.29 -4.17 22.76
CA LEU A 4 23.02 -3.46 22.64
C LEU A 4 22.72 -3.12 21.16
N ILE A 5 23.76 -2.73 20.42
CA ILE A 5 23.66 -2.42 18.97
C ILE A 5 23.32 -3.69 18.18
N ILE A 6 23.94 -4.83 18.51
CA ILE A 6 23.66 -6.10 17.84
C ILE A 6 22.20 -6.54 18.05
N LEU A 7 21.68 -6.41 19.28
CA LEU A 7 20.27 -6.72 19.56
C LEU A 7 19.30 -5.82 18.78
N LEU A 8 19.60 -4.52 18.69
CA LEU A 8 18.80 -3.56 17.91
C LEU A 8 18.76 -3.91 16.42
N VAL A 9 19.90 -4.29 15.83
CA VAL A 9 19.97 -4.70 14.42
C VAL A 9 19.19 -5.99 14.18
N ILE A 10 19.25 -6.96 15.08
CA ILE A 10 18.48 -8.21 14.97
C ILE A 10 16.98 -7.93 15.05
N ILE A 11 16.54 -7.04 15.95
CA ILE A 11 15.13 -6.66 16.07
C ILE A 11 14.65 -5.95 14.80
N LEU A 12 15.43 -5.00 14.28
CA LEU A 12 15.10 -4.30 13.03
C LEU A 12 15.07 -5.25 11.82
N ALA A 13 16.01 -6.20 11.75
CA ALA A 13 16.03 -7.20 10.70
C ALA A 13 14.84 -8.17 10.79
N ALA A 14 14.48 -8.61 12.01
CA ALA A 14 13.31 -9.45 12.25
C ALA A 14 12.01 -8.72 11.92
N PHE A 15 11.92 -7.42 12.24
CA PHE A 15 10.77 -6.58 11.92
C PHE A 15 10.66 -6.31 10.42
N GLY A 16 11.78 -6.05 9.74
CA GLY A 16 11.83 -5.92 8.28
C GLY A 16 11.49 -7.22 7.56
N ALA A 17 12.00 -8.37 8.05
CA ALA A 17 11.67 -9.68 7.52
C ALA A 17 10.19 -10.04 7.75
N TYR A 18 9.62 -9.68 8.90
CA TYR A 18 8.18 -9.81 9.18
C TYR A 18 7.35 -9.01 8.18
N TYR A 19 7.76 -7.77 7.86
CA TYR A 19 7.09 -6.93 6.85
C TYR A 19 7.23 -7.47 5.42
N LEU A 20 8.40 -8.00 5.06
CA LEU A 20 8.65 -8.62 3.74
C LEU A 20 7.88 -9.94 3.56
N LEU A 21 7.82 -10.76 4.61
CA LEU A 21 7.07 -12.01 4.61
C LEU A 21 5.56 -11.79 4.82
N SER A 22 5.17 -10.59 5.24
CA SER A 22 3.79 -10.29 5.62
C SER A 22 2.79 -10.64 4.53
N ASP A 23 3.11 -10.47 3.24
CA ASP A 23 2.17 -10.76 2.15
C ASP A 23 1.89 -12.27 2.03
N LYS A 24 2.92 -13.13 2.12
CA LYS A 24 2.75 -14.60 2.18
C LYS A 24 2.12 -15.06 3.50
N VAL A 25 2.50 -14.45 4.62
CA VAL A 25 1.94 -14.73 5.94
C VAL A 25 0.46 -14.31 6.00
N LEU A 26 0.05 -13.25 5.31
CA LEU A 26 -1.34 -12.82 5.25
C LEU A 26 -2.20 -13.81 4.49
N VAL A 27 -1.73 -14.27 3.32
CA VAL A 27 -2.38 -15.35 2.58
C VAL A 27 -2.52 -16.58 3.47
N SER A 28 -1.49 -16.94 4.22
CA SER A 28 -1.53 -18.06 5.19
C SER A 28 -2.51 -17.80 6.36
N TYR A 29 -2.54 -16.60 6.92
CA TYR A 29 -3.42 -16.22 8.02
C TYR A 29 -4.90 -16.22 7.59
N TYR A 30 -5.22 -15.66 6.43
CA TYR A 30 -6.59 -15.70 5.89
C TYR A 30 -6.96 -17.09 5.35
N SER A 31 -5.99 -17.90 4.90
CA SER A 31 -6.23 -19.31 4.55
C SER A 31 -6.67 -20.18 5.73
N ALA A 32 -6.42 -19.72 6.97
CA ALA A 32 -6.89 -20.40 8.17
C ALA A 32 -8.35 -20.07 8.54
N LYS A 33 -8.98 -19.07 7.90
CA LYS A 33 -10.34 -18.60 8.25
C LYS A 33 -11.44 -19.10 7.30
N THR A 34 -11.25 -19.13 5.98
CA THR A 34 -12.13 -19.80 4.98
C THR A 34 -11.44 -19.91 3.60
N ASP A 35 -11.79 -20.91 2.78
CA ASP A 35 -11.27 -21.04 1.40
C ASP A 35 -11.62 -19.84 0.51
N GLN A 36 -12.81 -19.25 0.69
CA GLN A 36 -13.24 -18.07 -0.06
C GLN A 36 -12.39 -16.82 0.26
N ALA A 37 -11.98 -16.65 1.52
CA ALA A 37 -11.11 -15.55 1.92
C ALA A 37 -9.69 -15.72 1.35
N LYS A 38 -9.21 -16.97 1.25
CA LYS A 38 -7.93 -17.29 0.63
C LYS A 38 -7.87 -16.89 -0.84
N ASP A 39 -8.85 -17.31 -1.63
CA ASP A 39 -8.87 -17.03 -3.07
C ASP A 39 -9.01 -15.53 -3.36
N THR A 40 -9.80 -14.84 -2.54
CA THR A 40 -9.97 -13.38 -2.64
C THR A 40 -8.65 -12.66 -2.36
N VAL A 41 -7.95 -12.99 -1.27
CA VAL A 41 -6.66 -12.34 -0.95
C VAL A 41 -5.59 -12.68 -1.98
N GLN A 42 -5.51 -13.93 -2.44
CA GLN A 42 -4.55 -14.34 -3.46
C GLN A 42 -4.77 -13.56 -4.77
N THR A 43 -6.02 -13.37 -5.17
CA THR A 43 -6.38 -12.58 -6.36
C THR A 43 -5.81 -11.16 -6.28
N TYR A 44 -5.86 -10.51 -5.12
CA TYR A 44 -5.31 -9.15 -4.96
C TYR A 44 -3.79 -9.12 -4.83
N VAL A 45 -3.16 -10.18 -4.32
CA VAL A 45 -1.70 -10.34 -4.37
C VAL A 45 -1.23 -10.43 -5.82
N ASP A 46 -1.88 -11.26 -6.62
CA ASP A 46 -1.52 -11.45 -8.03
C ASP A 46 -1.72 -10.14 -8.82
N LYS A 47 -2.84 -9.44 -8.58
CA LYS A 47 -3.08 -8.10 -9.16
C LYS A 47 -2.01 -7.10 -8.75
N ALA A 48 -1.61 -7.07 -7.48
CA ALA A 48 -0.58 -6.15 -7.02
C ALA A 48 0.75 -6.41 -7.74
N ASP A 49 1.13 -7.68 -7.95
CA ASP A 49 2.36 -8.01 -8.67
C ASP A 49 2.27 -7.69 -10.17
N GLU A 50 1.11 -7.90 -10.80
CA GLU A 50 0.84 -7.49 -12.17
C GLU A 50 0.99 -5.97 -12.35
N TYR A 51 0.34 -5.16 -11.51
CA TYR A 51 0.40 -3.71 -11.65
C TYR A 51 1.77 -3.13 -11.31
N LYS A 52 2.51 -3.73 -10.38
CA LYS A 52 3.94 -3.38 -10.19
C LYS A 52 4.76 -3.62 -11.45
N ALA A 53 4.50 -4.72 -12.18
CA ALA A 53 5.20 -4.98 -13.43
C ALA A 53 4.83 -3.94 -14.49
N LYS A 54 3.54 -3.62 -14.63
CA LYS A 54 3.05 -2.59 -15.55
C LYS A 54 3.62 -1.20 -15.26
N ILE A 55 3.73 -0.80 -13.99
CA ILE A 55 4.37 0.48 -13.60
C ILE A 55 5.85 0.52 -14.00
N LYS A 56 6.55 -0.61 -14.00
CA LYS A 56 7.94 -0.66 -14.48
C LYS A 56 8.04 -0.51 -16.00
N GLU A 57 7.02 -0.93 -16.74
CA GLU A 57 6.96 -0.79 -18.20
C GLU A 57 6.54 0.63 -18.61
N ASP A 58 5.55 1.19 -17.92
CA ASP A 58 5.05 2.54 -18.11
C ASP A 58 4.68 3.16 -16.75
N ALA A 59 5.59 3.98 -16.23
CA ALA A 59 5.41 4.66 -14.94
C ALA A 59 4.49 5.88 -15.03
N THR A 60 4.15 6.34 -16.23
CA THR A 60 3.33 7.55 -16.45
C THR A 60 1.84 7.26 -16.40
N ASN A 61 1.45 6.00 -16.61
CA ASN A 61 0.06 5.59 -16.52
C ASN A 61 -0.40 5.52 -15.06
N PHE A 62 -1.09 6.59 -14.63
CA PHE A 62 -1.59 6.75 -13.27
C PHE A 62 -2.60 5.66 -12.87
N ASP A 63 -3.36 5.11 -13.80
CA ASP A 63 -4.36 4.06 -13.49
C ASP A 63 -3.70 2.80 -12.93
N TYR A 64 -2.47 2.49 -13.35
CA TYR A 64 -1.74 1.35 -12.77
C TYR A 64 -1.44 1.55 -11.28
N ARG A 65 -1.15 2.79 -10.86
CA ARG A 65 -0.96 3.12 -9.45
C ARG A 65 -2.26 3.05 -8.67
N VAL A 66 -3.37 3.47 -9.27
CA VAL A 66 -4.71 3.32 -8.67
C VAL A 66 -5.03 1.85 -8.41
N GLU A 67 -4.81 0.98 -9.40
CA GLU A 67 -5.13 -0.45 -9.24
C GLU A 67 -4.16 -1.18 -8.30
N LEU A 68 -2.89 -0.78 -8.26
CA LEU A 68 -1.94 -1.27 -7.27
C LEU A 68 -2.35 -0.86 -5.84
N ALA A 69 -2.68 0.42 -5.63
CA ALA A 69 -3.11 0.93 -4.33
C ALA A 69 -4.40 0.26 -3.87
N ARG A 70 -5.37 0.08 -4.78
CA ARG A 70 -6.62 -0.65 -4.51
C ARG A 70 -6.33 -2.10 -4.10
N SER A 71 -5.41 -2.78 -4.79
CA SER A 71 -5.04 -4.15 -4.45
C SER A 71 -4.44 -4.23 -3.04
N TYR A 72 -3.59 -3.27 -2.68
CA TYR A 72 -3.08 -3.14 -1.31
C TYR A 72 -4.18 -2.84 -0.30
N GLU A 73 -5.14 -1.98 -0.63
CA GLU A 73 -6.27 -1.67 0.23
C GLU A 73 -7.12 -2.91 0.55
N TYR A 74 -7.44 -3.73 -0.47
CA TYR A 74 -8.17 -4.98 -0.28
C TYR A 74 -7.42 -6.00 0.59
N MET A 75 -6.09 -5.98 0.55
CA MET A 75 -5.22 -6.76 1.43
C MET A 75 -5.07 -6.15 2.84
N GLY A 76 -5.74 -5.03 3.14
CA GLY A 76 -5.60 -4.28 4.39
C GLY A 76 -4.23 -3.61 4.56
N ARG A 77 -3.45 -3.49 3.47
CA ARG A 77 -2.13 -2.84 3.44
C ARG A 77 -2.26 -1.35 3.18
N ILE A 78 -2.99 -0.66 4.06
CA ILE A 78 -3.31 0.76 3.88
C ILE A 78 -2.04 1.61 3.74
N ASP A 79 -0.99 1.35 4.52
CA ASP A 79 0.29 2.08 4.39
C ASP A 79 0.96 1.89 3.02
N LYS A 80 0.92 0.67 2.45
CA LYS A 80 1.47 0.43 1.11
C LYS A 80 0.62 1.14 0.05
N ALA A 81 -0.70 1.13 0.20
CA ALA A 81 -1.59 1.85 -0.71
C ALA A 81 -1.33 3.36 -0.71
N ILE A 82 -1.15 3.97 0.49
CA ILE A 82 -0.78 5.38 0.64
C ILE A 82 0.57 5.64 -0.04
N ALA A 83 1.58 4.82 0.24
CA ALA A 83 2.91 4.98 -0.37
C ALA A 83 2.86 4.91 -1.90
N THR A 84 2.05 4.01 -2.49
CA THR A 84 1.87 3.90 -3.94
C THR A 84 1.35 5.20 -4.57
N TYR A 85 0.44 5.91 -3.90
CA TYR A 85 0.03 7.24 -4.35
C TYR A 85 1.14 8.28 -4.12
N GLN A 86 1.78 8.30 -2.95
CA GLN A 86 2.84 9.26 -2.65
C GLN A 86 4.04 9.18 -3.61
N GLU A 87 4.29 8.04 -4.23
CA GLU A 87 5.30 7.89 -5.29
C GLU A 87 5.07 8.78 -6.52
N VAL A 88 3.84 9.27 -6.74
CA VAL A 88 3.56 10.25 -7.82
C VAL A 88 4.18 11.61 -7.49
N GLY A 89 4.30 11.96 -6.20
CA GLY A 89 4.96 13.18 -5.75
C GLY A 89 4.45 14.44 -6.46
N ASP A 90 5.37 15.19 -7.05
CA ASP A 90 5.09 16.45 -7.74
C ASP A 90 4.56 16.26 -9.18
N ASP A 91 4.46 15.02 -9.67
CA ASP A 91 3.93 14.69 -11.01
C ASP A 91 2.40 14.65 -11.04
N VAL A 92 1.73 15.10 -9.97
CA VAL A 92 0.27 15.20 -9.93
C VAL A 92 -0.17 16.35 -10.85
N THR A 93 -0.72 15.98 -12.00
CA THR A 93 -1.27 16.91 -12.99
C THR A 93 -2.76 17.18 -12.73
N ASP A 94 -3.27 18.30 -13.26
CA ASP A 94 -4.67 18.72 -13.09
C ASP A 94 -5.69 17.64 -13.46
N ASP A 95 -5.39 16.80 -14.46
CA ASP A 95 -6.27 15.73 -14.93
C ASP A 95 -6.36 14.54 -13.96
N ILE A 96 -5.32 14.30 -13.15
CA ILE A 96 -5.32 13.22 -12.15
C ILE A 96 -5.54 13.71 -10.72
N ALA A 97 -5.32 15.00 -10.44
CA ALA A 97 -5.35 15.59 -9.09
C ALA A 97 -6.60 15.21 -8.31
N TYR A 98 -7.78 15.34 -8.93
CA TYR A 98 -9.03 14.97 -8.27
C TYR A 98 -9.06 13.50 -7.83
N VAL A 99 -8.65 12.57 -8.71
CA VAL A 99 -8.64 11.13 -8.41
C VAL A 99 -7.57 10.80 -7.37
N TYR A 100 -6.40 11.42 -7.50
CA TYR A 100 -5.28 11.30 -6.59
C TYR A 100 -5.69 11.65 -5.16
N HIS A 101 -6.11 12.90 -4.93
CA HIS A 101 -6.39 13.43 -3.61
C HIS A 101 -7.61 12.76 -2.97
N ASN A 102 -8.65 12.46 -3.76
CA ASN A 102 -9.82 11.74 -3.26
C ASN A 102 -9.46 10.33 -2.76
N ASN A 103 -8.66 9.58 -3.53
CA ASN A 103 -8.27 8.23 -3.12
C ASN A 103 -7.28 8.23 -1.96
N LEU A 104 -6.34 9.18 -1.93
CA LEU A 104 -5.39 9.34 -0.83
C LEU A 104 -6.12 9.74 0.46
N GLY A 105 -7.10 10.64 0.38
CA GLY A 105 -7.97 11.01 1.50
C GLY A 105 -8.74 9.82 2.08
N LYS A 106 -9.33 8.98 1.22
CA LYS A 106 -10.02 7.74 1.65
C LYS A 106 -9.10 6.76 2.36
N LEU A 107 -7.86 6.65 1.92
CA LEU A 107 -6.88 5.78 2.56
C LEU A 107 -6.47 6.33 3.94
N TYR A 108 -6.27 7.64 4.07
CA TYR A 108 -6.04 8.27 5.37
C TYR A 108 -7.24 8.10 6.31
N GLU A 109 -8.47 8.21 5.80
CA GLU A 109 -9.69 7.94 6.56
C GLU A 109 -9.70 6.51 7.12
N LYS A 110 -9.40 5.51 6.27
CA LYS A 110 -9.30 4.10 6.67
C LYS A 110 -8.19 3.84 7.68
N LYS A 111 -7.11 4.63 7.63
CA LYS A 111 -6.01 4.59 8.59
C LYS A 111 -6.35 5.30 9.91
N GLY A 112 -7.41 6.12 9.94
CA GLY A 112 -7.77 6.97 11.08
C GLY A 112 -6.97 8.27 11.17
N GLU A 113 -6.25 8.64 10.11
CA GLU A 113 -5.50 9.90 10.01
C GLU A 113 -6.41 11.02 9.47
N TRP A 114 -7.47 11.33 10.23
CA TRP A 114 -8.58 12.21 9.79
C TRP A 114 -8.14 13.59 9.31
N GLN A 115 -7.15 14.21 9.96
CA GLN A 115 -6.68 15.53 9.55
C GLN A 115 -6.08 15.47 8.14
N LYS A 116 -5.24 14.46 7.84
CA LYS A 116 -4.68 14.30 6.51
C LYS A 116 -5.77 14.01 5.48
N ALA A 117 -6.76 13.18 5.83
CA ALA A 117 -7.89 12.94 4.94
C ALA A 117 -8.62 14.25 4.59
N ILE A 118 -8.85 15.12 5.58
CA ILE A 118 -9.44 16.45 5.37
C ILE A 118 -8.55 17.30 4.47
N ASP A 119 -7.24 17.34 4.72
CA ASP A 119 -6.30 18.13 3.93
C ASP A 119 -6.34 17.71 2.44
N GLU A 120 -6.35 16.40 2.16
CA GLU A 120 -6.49 15.86 0.80
C GLU A 120 -7.84 16.24 0.17
N TYR A 121 -8.94 16.15 0.93
CA TYR A 121 -10.27 16.47 0.43
C TYR A 121 -10.52 17.97 0.21
N GLN A 122 -9.82 18.84 0.95
CA GLN A 122 -10.06 20.28 0.92
C GLN A 122 -9.47 20.99 -0.30
N GLY A 123 -8.73 20.29 -1.17
CA GLY A 123 -8.38 20.86 -2.46
C GLY A 123 -7.33 21.97 -2.38
N GLN A 124 -6.44 21.96 -1.39
CA GLN A 124 -5.35 22.94 -1.27
C GLN A 124 -4.09 22.51 -2.08
N TRP A 125 -4.31 21.91 -3.24
CA TRP A 125 -3.29 21.44 -4.17
C TRP A 125 -3.27 22.30 -5.44
#